data_AF-A0A7C3J726-F1
#
_entry.id   AF-A0A7C3J726-F1
#
_cell.length_a   1.000
_cell.length_b   1.000
_cell.length_c   1.000
_cell.angle_alpha   90.00
_cell.angle_beta   90.00
_cell.angle_gamma   90.00
#
_symmetry.space_group_name_H-M   'P 1'
#
loop_
_entity.id
_entity.type
_entity.pdbx_description
1 polymer ?
#
loop_
_entity_poly.entity_id
_entity_poly.type
_entity_poly.pdbx_seq_one_letter_code
_entity_poly.pdbx_strand_id
1 'polypeptide(L)'
;MKINKTLAFIILFFLPEIFYAYTLYSEKASIIGDTIFFFKNVDFKSDDYSLKTDSSFILKKDSLIFFPKSFILERKDSVKIFAKYGVYFIKEKRFYINFQRTEKENRFSIESETLKIFLDDSLFIFTGKPCFDNVEEKLKIFGDRVEYLKNVERIYFKGNSFLQKYDFSYSIRSGNIVIDDKDSVNIFSNGVEIFNDSFTIKSDSVNYYRKEPFFKTLKRGDIVAKNSSFQGDTFFFYFENDSLKRMVGKNNIVFKNEDDNIVKIVCDSLDGSFKSSKVDILKFYKIKESELVKKEKDETEK
;
A
#
# COMPACT_ATOMS: atom_id res chain seq x y z
N MET A 1 -14.73 -29.45 -51.81
CA MET A 1 -16.06 -29.35 -51.16
C MET A 1 -15.81 -29.09 -49.67
N LYS A 2 -16.16 -27.90 -49.18
CA LYS A 2 -15.84 -27.43 -47.81
C LYS A 2 -16.75 -28.13 -46.79
N ILE A 3 -16.16 -28.73 -45.74
CA ILE A 3 -16.88 -29.26 -44.59
C ILE A 3 -17.09 -28.10 -43.60
N ASN A 4 -18.36 -27.73 -43.42
CA ASN A 4 -18.79 -26.71 -42.46
C ASN A 4 -18.52 -27.20 -41.03
N LYS A 5 -17.76 -26.41 -40.27
CA LYS A 5 -17.68 -26.54 -38.81
C LYS A 5 -18.98 -26.05 -38.21
N THR A 6 -19.77 -26.97 -37.66
CA THR A 6 -20.97 -26.68 -36.88
C THR A 6 -20.59 -25.85 -35.66
N LEU A 7 -21.02 -24.59 -35.66
CA LEU A 7 -20.96 -23.68 -34.53
C LEU A 7 -22.01 -24.14 -33.51
N ALA A 8 -21.59 -24.74 -32.39
CA ALA A 8 -22.52 -25.10 -31.32
C ALA A 8 -22.86 -23.83 -30.51
N PHE A 9 -23.92 -23.14 -30.91
CA PHE A 9 -24.47 -22.00 -30.18
C PHE A 9 -25.58 -22.53 -29.26
N ILE A 10 -25.27 -22.79 -27.99
CA ILE A 10 -26.26 -23.19 -26.99
C ILE A 10 -26.80 -21.91 -26.34
N ILE A 11 -27.98 -21.46 -26.77
CA ILE A 11 -28.77 -20.43 -26.08
C ILE A 11 -29.76 -21.16 -25.17
N LEU A 12 -29.53 -21.13 -23.85
CA LEU A 12 -30.52 -21.53 -22.87
C LEU A 12 -31.47 -20.36 -22.60
N PHE A 13 -32.73 -20.49 -22.99
CA PHE A 13 -33.82 -19.58 -22.62
C PHE A 13 -34.46 -20.06 -21.30
N PHE A 14 -34.24 -19.34 -20.19
CA PHE A 14 -35.10 -19.41 -19.00
C PHE A 14 -35.16 -18.04 -18.32
N LEU A 15 -36.39 -17.54 -18.16
CA LEU A 15 -36.99 -16.52 -17.26
C LEU A 15 -36.16 -15.27 -16.82
N PRO A 16 -36.77 -14.06 -16.82
CA PRO A 16 -36.08 -12.76 -16.68
C PRO A 16 -35.74 -12.35 -15.22
N GLU A 17 -35.44 -13.30 -14.33
CA GLU A 17 -34.89 -12.98 -13.01
C GLU A 17 -33.37 -12.89 -13.11
N ILE A 18 -32.88 -11.66 -13.31
CA ILE A 18 -31.49 -11.24 -13.12
C ILE A 18 -30.50 -12.09 -13.94
N PHE A 19 -30.25 -11.68 -15.19
CA PHE A 19 -29.15 -12.23 -15.98
C PHE A 19 -27.81 -11.95 -15.27
N TYR A 20 -27.35 -12.93 -14.48
CA TYR A 20 -25.94 -13.11 -14.13
C TYR A 20 -25.21 -13.52 -15.42
N ALA A 21 -25.07 -12.57 -16.34
CA ALA A 21 -24.56 -12.84 -17.67
C ALA A 21 -23.03 -12.95 -17.61
N TYR A 22 -22.55 -14.12 -17.21
CA TYR A 22 -21.23 -14.54 -17.64
C TYR A 22 -21.35 -15.30 -18.96
N THR A 23 -20.34 -15.17 -19.80
CA THR A 23 -20.20 -15.96 -21.03
C THR A 23 -18.91 -16.74 -20.96
N LEU A 24 -18.95 -18.02 -21.33
CA LEU A 24 -17.76 -18.85 -21.41
C LEU A 24 -17.73 -19.53 -22.78
N TYR A 25 -16.70 -19.23 -23.56
CA TYR A 25 -16.44 -19.77 -24.88
C TYR A 25 -15.22 -20.68 -24.82
N SER A 26 -15.22 -21.75 -25.63
CA SER A 26 -14.07 -22.63 -25.81
C SER A 26 -14.17 -23.33 -27.16
N GLU A 27 -13.05 -23.82 -27.68
CA GLU A 27 -13.08 -24.64 -28.90
C GLU A 27 -13.60 -26.07 -28.66
N LYS A 28 -13.42 -26.59 -27.45
CA LYS A 28 -13.85 -27.95 -27.09
C LYS A 28 -14.45 -27.98 -25.70
N ALA A 29 -15.64 -28.58 -25.60
CA ALA A 29 -16.27 -28.87 -24.31
C ALA A 29 -16.60 -30.37 -24.16
N SER A 30 -16.73 -30.82 -22.92
CA SER A 30 -17.20 -32.16 -22.58
C SER A 30 -18.04 -32.10 -21.31
N ILE A 31 -19.08 -32.91 -21.23
CA ILE A 31 -20.01 -32.94 -20.10
C ILE A 31 -19.90 -34.31 -19.45
N ILE A 32 -19.62 -34.34 -18.15
CA ILE A 32 -19.54 -35.57 -17.36
C ILE A 32 -20.32 -35.33 -16.07
N GLY A 33 -21.48 -35.99 -15.94
CA GLY A 33 -22.41 -35.73 -14.84
C GLY A 33 -22.82 -34.25 -14.79
N ASP A 34 -22.67 -33.63 -13.62
CA ASP A 34 -23.01 -32.23 -13.36
C ASP A 34 -21.89 -31.23 -13.71
N THR A 35 -20.79 -31.72 -14.28
CA THR A 35 -19.61 -30.90 -14.60
C THR A 35 -19.48 -30.69 -16.10
N ILE A 36 -19.26 -29.43 -16.51
CA ILE A 36 -18.87 -29.09 -17.88
C ILE A 36 -17.39 -28.73 -17.89
N PHE A 37 -16.60 -29.45 -18.66
CA PHE A 37 -15.19 -29.16 -18.90
C PHE A 37 -15.02 -28.42 -20.21
N PHE A 38 -14.21 -27.37 -20.20
CA PHE A 38 -13.86 -26.54 -21.36
C PHE A 38 -12.36 -26.59 -21.59
N PHE A 39 -11.96 -26.74 -22.84
CA PHE A 39 -10.57 -26.91 -23.26
C PHE A 39 -10.28 -26.08 -24.49
N LYS A 40 -9.01 -25.66 -24.62
CA LYS A 40 -8.43 -24.90 -25.74
C LYS A 40 -9.08 -23.53 -25.93
N ASN A 41 -8.30 -22.48 -25.70
CA ASN A 41 -8.70 -21.09 -25.91
C ASN A 41 -10.01 -20.74 -25.19
N VAL A 42 -10.05 -21.00 -23.88
CA VAL A 42 -11.18 -20.63 -23.04
C VAL A 42 -11.18 -19.11 -22.84
N ASP A 43 -12.28 -18.48 -23.26
CA ASP A 43 -12.55 -17.05 -23.04
C ASP A 43 -13.77 -16.95 -22.11
N PHE A 44 -13.56 -16.39 -20.92
CA PHE A 44 -14.59 -16.10 -19.94
C PHE A 44 -14.81 -14.59 -19.87
N LYS A 45 -16.07 -14.16 -19.82
CA LYS A 45 -16.43 -12.76 -19.57
C LYS A 45 -17.51 -12.68 -18.52
N SER A 46 -17.41 -11.71 -17.61
CA SER A 46 -18.45 -11.36 -16.64
C SER A 46 -18.31 -9.89 -16.28
N ASP A 47 -19.40 -9.15 -16.37
CA ASP A 47 -19.44 -7.72 -16.08
C ASP A 47 -18.35 -6.96 -16.87
N ASP A 48 -17.39 -6.31 -16.20
CA ASP A 48 -16.28 -5.59 -16.82
C ASP A 48 -14.99 -6.40 -16.95
N TYR A 49 -15.06 -7.71 -16.73
CA TYR A 49 -13.91 -8.61 -16.71
C TYR A 49 -13.92 -9.56 -17.91
N SER A 50 -12.73 -9.78 -18.46
CA SER A 50 -12.45 -10.83 -19.44
C SER A 50 -11.25 -11.66 -18.99
N LEU A 51 -11.34 -12.97 -19.12
CA LEU A 51 -10.32 -13.92 -18.70
C LEU A 51 -10.00 -14.87 -19.84
N LYS A 52 -8.70 -15.09 -20.08
CA LYS A 52 -8.22 -16.09 -21.05
C LYS A 52 -7.41 -17.18 -20.35
N THR A 53 -7.71 -18.44 -20.68
CA THR A 53 -6.97 -19.62 -20.17
C THR A 53 -7.10 -20.82 -21.13
N ASP A 54 -6.31 -21.87 -20.89
CA ASP A 54 -6.34 -23.08 -21.72
C ASP A 54 -7.45 -24.07 -21.33
N SER A 55 -7.92 -23.99 -20.09
CA SER A 55 -8.95 -24.90 -19.57
C SER A 55 -9.74 -24.28 -18.44
N SER A 56 -11.01 -24.62 -18.35
CA SER A 56 -11.85 -24.34 -17.19
C SER A 56 -12.85 -25.48 -17.00
N PHE A 57 -13.51 -25.52 -15.84
CA PHE A 57 -14.69 -26.37 -15.68
C PHE A 57 -15.72 -25.72 -14.78
N ILE A 58 -16.99 -26.00 -15.04
CA ILE A 58 -18.13 -25.50 -14.28
C ILE A 58 -18.71 -26.65 -13.47
N LEU A 59 -18.83 -26.47 -12.16
CA LEU A 59 -19.65 -27.31 -11.29
C LEU A 59 -21.05 -26.68 -11.21
N LYS A 60 -22.00 -27.19 -11.98
CA LYS A 60 -23.34 -26.56 -12.11
C LYS A 60 -24.06 -26.45 -10.77
N LYS A 61 -24.06 -27.55 -10.00
CA LYS A 61 -24.75 -27.66 -8.72
C LYS A 61 -24.28 -26.61 -7.72
N ASP A 62 -22.97 -26.37 -7.70
CA ASP A 62 -22.33 -25.45 -6.76
C ASP A 62 -22.23 -24.02 -7.31
N SER A 63 -22.57 -23.81 -8.59
CA SER A 63 -22.47 -22.51 -9.27
C SER A 63 -21.05 -21.93 -9.21
N LEU A 64 -20.05 -22.78 -9.49
CA LEU A 64 -18.63 -22.44 -9.48
C LEU A 64 -18.00 -22.66 -10.85
N ILE A 65 -17.07 -21.77 -11.22
CA ILE A 65 -16.19 -21.94 -12.37
C ILE A 65 -14.76 -22.01 -11.89
N PHE A 66 -14.07 -23.10 -12.20
CA PHE A 66 -12.67 -23.30 -11.85
C PHE A 66 -11.78 -23.00 -13.05
N PHE A 67 -10.69 -22.29 -12.78
CA PHE A 67 -9.60 -22.02 -13.72
C PHE A 67 -8.33 -22.70 -13.18
N PRO A 68 -8.11 -23.99 -13.47
CA PRO A 68 -7.03 -24.79 -12.87
C PRO A 68 -5.65 -24.53 -13.48
N LYS A 69 -5.56 -23.68 -14.50
CA LYS A 69 -4.33 -23.29 -15.19
C LYS A 69 -4.13 -21.80 -15.07
N SER A 70 -2.90 -21.36 -15.39
CA SER A 70 -2.60 -19.94 -15.41
C SER A 70 -3.56 -19.19 -16.33
N PHE A 71 -3.90 -17.98 -15.94
CA PHE A 71 -4.79 -17.12 -16.70
C PHE A 71 -4.42 -15.66 -16.53
N ILE A 72 -4.89 -14.86 -17.48
CA ILE A 72 -4.87 -13.41 -17.38
C ILE A 72 -6.31 -12.95 -17.28
N LEU A 73 -6.64 -12.27 -16.19
CA LEU A 73 -7.91 -11.62 -15.97
C LEU A 73 -7.71 -10.12 -16.19
N GLU A 74 -8.34 -9.59 -17.22
CA GLU A 74 -8.29 -8.18 -17.62
C GLU A 74 -9.61 -7.51 -17.28
N ARG A 75 -9.54 -6.28 -16.78
CA ARG A 75 -10.69 -5.39 -16.57
C ARG A 75 -10.61 -4.22 -17.54
N LYS A 76 -11.77 -3.68 -17.93
CA LYS A 76 -11.87 -2.54 -18.86
C LYS A 76 -11.05 -1.30 -18.48
N ASP A 77 -10.77 -1.11 -17.19
CA ASP A 77 -10.01 0.04 -16.69
C ASP A 77 -8.49 -0.18 -16.71
N SER A 78 -7.94 -1.07 -17.54
CA SER A 78 -6.50 -1.42 -17.59
C SER A 78 -5.94 -2.08 -16.33
N VAL A 79 -6.78 -2.70 -15.49
CA VAL A 79 -6.27 -3.65 -14.46
C VAL A 79 -6.04 -5.00 -15.12
N LYS A 80 -4.83 -5.54 -14.97
CA LYS A 80 -4.46 -6.89 -15.44
C LYS A 80 -4.03 -7.74 -14.26
N ILE A 81 -4.51 -8.98 -14.21
CA ILE A 81 -4.23 -9.91 -13.12
C ILE A 81 -3.69 -11.20 -13.72
N PHE A 82 -2.41 -11.44 -13.48
CA PHE A 82 -1.72 -12.66 -13.87
C PHE A 82 -1.82 -13.64 -12.71
N ALA A 83 -2.43 -14.80 -12.92
CA ALA A 83 -2.67 -15.77 -11.85
C ALA A 83 -2.29 -17.18 -12.25
N LYS A 84 -1.95 -18.02 -11.28
CA LYS A 84 -1.70 -19.45 -11.51
C LYS A 84 -2.97 -20.29 -11.59
N TYR A 85 -3.96 -19.99 -10.77
CA TYR A 85 -5.27 -20.64 -10.76
C TYR A 85 -6.27 -19.85 -9.91
N GLY A 86 -7.55 -20.17 -10.03
CA GLY A 86 -8.61 -19.46 -9.33
C GLY A 86 -9.99 -20.06 -9.53
N VAL A 87 -10.95 -19.50 -8.81
CA VAL A 87 -12.36 -19.88 -8.85
C VAL A 87 -13.21 -18.63 -8.97
N TYR A 88 -14.22 -18.66 -9.81
CA TYR A 88 -15.28 -17.67 -9.86
C TYR A 88 -16.56 -18.26 -9.26
N PHE A 89 -17.06 -17.58 -8.24
CA PHE A 89 -18.30 -17.87 -7.53
C PHE A 89 -19.43 -17.10 -8.22
N ILE A 90 -20.28 -17.80 -8.98
CA ILE A 90 -21.26 -17.18 -9.87
C ILE A 90 -22.32 -16.40 -9.06
N LYS A 91 -22.84 -17.00 -7.99
CA LYS A 91 -23.90 -16.40 -7.17
C LYS A 91 -23.41 -15.17 -6.41
N GLU A 92 -22.19 -15.23 -5.89
CA GLU A 92 -21.58 -14.15 -5.12
C GLU A 92 -20.83 -13.12 -5.98
N LYS A 93 -20.79 -13.30 -7.31
CA LYS A 93 -20.00 -12.48 -8.25
C LYS A 93 -18.60 -12.19 -7.72
N ARG A 94 -17.89 -13.25 -7.33
CA ARG A 94 -16.62 -13.13 -6.60
C ARG A 94 -15.55 -14.01 -7.21
N PHE A 95 -14.35 -13.45 -7.41
CA PHE A 95 -13.16 -14.25 -7.69
C PHE A 95 -12.41 -14.60 -6.41
N TYR A 96 -11.88 -15.82 -6.36
CA TYR A 96 -10.83 -16.25 -5.46
C TYR A 96 -9.64 -16.73 -6.29
N ILE A 97 -8.53 -16.01 -6.23
CA ILE A 97 -7.38 -16.16 -7.12
C ILE A 97 -6.15 -16.45 -6.26
N ASN A 98 -5.28 -17.36 -6.72
CA ASN A 98 -4.08 -17.76 -5.99
C ASN A 98 -2.81 -17.52 -6.82
N PHE A 99 -1.73 -17.14 -6.12
CA PHE A 99 -0.42 -16.80 -6.64
C PHE A 99 -0.51 -15.84 -7.82
N GLN A 100 -0.77 -14.58 -7.50
CA GLN A 100 -1.16 -13.58 -8.48
C GLN A 100 -0.27 -12.35 -8.43
N ARG A 101 -0.25 -11.65 -9.56
CA ARG A 101 0.26 -10.30 -9.71
C ARG A 101 -0.81 -9.45 -10.37
N THR A 102 -1.27 -8.42 -9.68
CA THR A 102 -2.19 -7.42 -10.20
C THR A 102 -1.38 -6.22 -10.65
N GLU A 103 -1.59 -5.76 -11.87
CA GLU A 103 -0.95 -4.59 -12.44
C GLU A 103 -2.01 -3.55 -12.80
N LYS A 104 -1.78 -2.30 -12.39
CA LYS A 104 -2.50 -1.13 -12.88
C LYS A 104 -1.53 -0.34 -13.74
N GLU A 105 -1.84 -0.25 -15.03
CA GLU A 105 -0.98 0.39 -16.03
C GLU A 105 -0.44 1.75 -15.56
N ASN A 106 0.90 1.88 -15.62
CA ASN A 106 1.67 3.06 -15.24
C ASN A 106 1.44 3.58 -13.81
N ARG A 107 0.90 2.78 -12.89
CA ARG A 107 0.68 3.20 -11.49
C ARG A 107 1.37 2.28 -10.50
N PHE A 108 0.95 1.02 -10.44
CA PHE A 108 1.46 0.09 -9.42
C PHE A 108 1.27 -1.37 -9.81
N SER A 109 1.97 -2.25 -9.09
CA SER A 109 1.68 -3.69 -9.07
C SER A 109 1.52 -4.21 -7.64
N ILE A 110 0.74 -5.28 -7.46
CA ILE A 110 0.57 -5.99 -6.19
C ILE A 110 0.73 -7.48 -6.43
N GLU A 111 1.77 -8.06 -5.85
CA GLU A 111 1.98 -9.51 -5.82
C GLU A 111 1.47 -10.08 -4.49
N SER A 112 0.75 -11.20 -4.51
CA SER A 112 0.28 -11.88 -3.29
C SER A 112 -0.01 -13.36 -3.52
N GLU A 113 -0.02 -14.15 -2.44
CA GLU A 113 -0.43 -15.57 -2.52
C GLU A 113 -1.93 -15.72 -2.81
N THR A 114 -2.76 -14.80 -2.33
CA THR A 114 -4.22 -14.86 -2.53
C THR A 114 -4.80 -13.49 -2.84
N LEU A 115 -5.84 -13.47 -3.67
CA LEU A 115 -6.64 -12.30 -4.02
C LEU A 115 -8.11 -12.68 -4.05
N LYS A 116 -8.94 -11.92 -3.35
CA LYS A 116 -10.40 -11.93 -3.48
C LYS A 116 -10.87 -10.67 -4.19
N ILE A 117 -11.73 -10.82 -5.18
CA ILE A 117 -12.33 -9.70 -5.91
C ILE A 117 -13.84 -9.78 -5.74
N PHE A 118 -14.43 -8.77 -5.12
CA PHE A 118 -15.88 -8.60 -4.98
C PHE A 118 -16.33 -7.62 -6.05
N LEU A 119 -17.02 -8.12 -7.08
CA LEU A 119 -17.35 -7.32 -8.26
C LEU A 119 -18.30 -6.18 -7.94
N ASP A 120 -19.34 -6.46 -7.13
CA ASP A 120 -20.36 -5.47 -6.78
C ASP A 120 -19.78 -4.30 -5.96
N ASP A 121 -18.83 -4.60 -5.07
CA ASP A 121 -18.19 -3.60 -4.20
C ASP A 121 -16.97 -2.92 -4.85
N SER A 122 -16.50 -3.44 -6.00
CA SER A 122 -15.21 -3.08 -6.60
C SER A 122 -14.05 -3.12 -5.58
N LEU A 123 -14.07 -4.15 -4.73
CA LEU A 123 -13.12 -4.38 -3.65
C LEU A 123 -12.18 -5.53 -3.98
N PHE A 124 -10.89 -5.28 -3.85
CA PHE A 124 -9.83 -6.26 -3.98
C PHE A 124 -9.18 -6.48 -2.61
N ILE A 125 -9.03 -7.74 -2.19
CA ILE A 125 -8.40 -8.10 -0.92
C ILE A 125 -7.25 -9.05 -1.19
N PHE A 126 -6.04 -8.58 -0.95
CA PHE A 126 -4.79 -9.32 -1.14
C PHE A 126 -4.29 -9.82 0.22
N THR A 127 -3.98 -11.11 0.29
CA THR A 127 -3.46 -11.77 1.52
C THR A 127 -2.35 -12.77 1.19
N GLY A 128 -1.62 -13.19 2.21
CA GLY A 128 -0.45 -14.08 2.07
C GLY A 128 0.73 -13.30 1.50
N LYS A 129 1.30 -12.44 2.34
CA LYS A 129 2.48 -11.59 2.06
C LYS A 129 2.33 -10.67 0.84
N PRO A 130 1.28 -9.83 0.78
CA PRO A 130 1.13 -8.87 -0.29
C PRO A 130 2.31 -7.89 -0.35
N CYS A 131 2.83 -7.66 -1.55
CA CYS A 131 3.88 -6.68 -1.87
C CYS A 131 3.33 -5.70 -2.91
N PHE A 132 3.06 -4.46 -2.48
CA PHE A 132 2.72 -3.35 -3.35
C PHE A 132 4.00 -2.68 -3.85
N ASP A 133 4.08 -2.47 -5.15
CA ASP A 133 5.23 -1.88 -5.82
C ASP A 133 4.80 -0.70 -6.69
N ASN A 134 5.31 0.50 -6.39
CA ASN A 134 5.06 1.72 -7.15
C ASN A 134 6.39 2.25 -7.69
N VAL A 135 6.60 2.01 -8.99
CA VAL A 135 7.83 2.38 -9.70
C VAL A 135 7.94 3.89 -9.86
N GLU A 136 6.82 4.60 -10.05
CA GLU A 136 6.79 6.06 -10.22
C GLU A 136 7.23 6.77 -8.93
N GLU A 137 6.67 6.35 -7.79
CA GLU A 137 7.05 6.88 -6.47
C GLU A 137 8.35 6.24 -5.91
N LYS A 138 8.93 5.27 -6.63
CA LYS A 138 10.14 4.50 -6.27
C LYS A 138 10.04 3.90 -4.86
N LEU A 139 8.95 3.21 -4.58
CA LEU A 139 8.70 2.63 -3.26
C LEU A 139 8.02 1.26 -3.32
N LYS A 140 8.20 0.50 -2.24
CA LYS A 140 7.52 -0.75 -1.94
C LYS A 140 6.80 -0.64 -0.61
N ILE A 141 5.64 -1.28 -0.52
CA ILE A 141 4.86 -1.36 0.71
C ILE A 141 4.42 -2.81 0.95
N PHE A 142 4.64 -3.26 2.17
CA PHE A 142 4.28 -4.57 2.66
C PHE A 142 3.27 -4.45 3.78
N GLY A 143 2.49 -5.50 4.00
CA GLY A 143 1.61 -5.66 5.14
C GLY A 143 1.04 -7.08 5.18
N ASP A 144 0.30 -7.41 6.23
CA ASP A 144 -0.33 -8.73 6.35
C ASP A 144 -1.53 -8.88 5.39
N ARG A 145 -2.23 -7.77 5.14
CA ARG A 145 -3.39 -7.68 4.24
C ARG A 145 -3.41 -6.34 3.53
N VAL A 146 -3.72 -6.35 2.23
CA VAL A 146 -3.95 -5.14 1.43
C VAL A 146 -5.37 -5.13 0.91
N GLU A 147 -6.07 -4.01 1.05
CA GLU A 147 -7.40 -3.79 0.49
C GLU A 147 -7.34 -2.62 -0.48
N TYR A 148 -7.78 -2.84 -1.72
CA TYR A 148 -7.94 -1.78 -2.70
C TYR A 148 -9.42 -1.54 -2.98
N LEU A 149 -9.92 -0.39 -2.53
CA LEU A 149 -11.26 0.10 -2.82
C LEU A 149 -11.19 0.98 -4.06
N LYS A 150 -11.57 0.43 -5.21
CA LYS A 150 -11.44 1.16 -6.48
C LYS A 150 -12.33 2.40 -6.54
N ASN A 151 -13.56 2.33 -6.02
CA ASN A 151 -14.55 3.40 -6.14
C ASN A 151 -14.11 4.72 -5.48
N VAL A 152 -13.23 4.64 -4.48
CA VAL A 152 -12.69 5.81 -3.76
C VAL A 152 -11.18 5.98 -3.95
N GLU A 153 -10.58 5.21 -4.87
CA GLU A 153 -9.14 5.19 -5.16
C GLU A 153 -8.25 5.13 -3.91
N ARG A 154 -8.56 4.21 -2.98
CA ARG A 154 -7.84 4.10 -1.71
C ARG A 154 -7.31 2.70 -1.48
N ILE A 155 -6.07 2.63 -1.00
CA ILE A 155 -5.38 1.38 -0.67
C ILE A 155 -5.10 1.37 0.84
N TYR A 156 -5.49 0.28 1.50
CA TYR A 156 -5.28 0.07 2.92
C TYR A 156 -4.32 -1.10 3.12
N PHE A 157 -3.22 -0.86 3.81
CA PHE A 157 -2.29 -1.85 4.31
C PHE A 157 -2.58 -2.06 5.78
N LYS A 158 -2.86 -3.30 6.17
CA LYS A 158 -3.28 -3.67 7.52
C LYS A 158 -2.33 -4.70 8.11
N GLY A 159 -1.90 -4.45 9.34
CA GLY A 159 -1.01 -5.33 10.11
C GLY A 159 0.43 -5.25 9.62
N ASN A 160 1.36 -5.06 10.57
CA ASN A 160 2.82 -5.06 10.38
C ASN A 160 3.28 -4.36 9.09
N SER A 161 2.72 -3.18 8.82
CA SER A 161 2.93 -2.48 7.55
C SER A 161 4.31 -1.84 7.49
N PHE A 162 4.97 -1.99 6.35
CA PHE A 162 6.33 -1.50 6.12
C PHE A 162 6.43 -0.84 4.75
N LEU A 163 6.82 0.43 4.72
CA LEU A 163 7.13 1.18 3.50
C LEU A 163 8.63 1.33 3.37
N GLN A 164 9.17 1.09 2.18
CA GLN A 164 10.58 1.24 1.86
C GLN A 164 10.76 1.95 0.52
N LYS A 165 11.60 3.00 0.50
CA LYS A 165 12.06 3.62 -0.74
C LYS A 165 13.13 2.77 -1.42
N TYR A 166 13.17 2.79 -2.75
CA TYR A 166 14.14 2.02 -3.54
C TYR A 166 15.60 2.45 -3.33
N ASP A 167 15.82 3.74 -3.06
CA ASP A 167 17.13 4.31 -2.78
C ASP A 167 17.53 4.17 -1.30
N PHE A 168 16.68 3.55 -0.49
CA PHE A 168 16.86 3.37 0.95
C PHE A 168 17.01 4.69 1.73
N SER A 169 16.60 5.83 1.15
CA SER A 169 16.66 7.15 1.80
C SER A 169 15.90 7.19 3.12
N TYR A 170 14.77 6.50 3.19
CA TYR A 170 14.06 6.23 4.43
C TYR A 170 13.19 4.96 4.33
N SER A 171 12.76 4.49 5.50
CA SER A 171 11.73 3.47 5.63
C SER A 171 10.75 3.82 6.75
N ILE A 172 9.53 3.29 6.68
CA ILE A 172 8.48 3.56 7.66
C ILE A 172 7.87 2.25 8.10
N ARG A 173 7.86 2.00 9.41
CA ARG A 173 7.09 0.92 10.04
C ARG A 173 5.85 1.49 10.68
N SER A 174 4.71 0.82 10.50
CA SER A 174 3.49 1.17 11.21
C SER A 174 2.53 0.00 11.32
N GLY A 175 1.55 0.08 12.21
CA GLY A 175 0.49 -0.92 12.27
C GLY A 175 -0.34 -0.94 10.99
N ASN A 176 -0.72 0.23 10.47
CA ASN A 176 -1.48 0.39 9.23
C ASN A 176 -0.99 1.57 8.39
N ILE A 177 -1.10 1.43 7.07
CA ILE A 177 -0.86 2.51 6.09
C ILE A 177 -2.10 2.67 5.22
N VAL A 178 -2.51 3.91 4.95
CA VAL A 178 -3.54 4.24 3.96
C VAL A 178 -2.92 5.13 2.90
N ILE A 179 -3.03 4.74 1.63
CA ILE A 179 -2.74 5.60 0.48
C ILE A 179 -4.06 6.14 -0.02
N ASP A 180 -4.23 7.45 0.07
CA ASP A 180 -5.34 8.19 -0.50
C ASP A 180 -4.86 9.00 -1.70
N ASP A 181 -5.15 8.52 -2.91
CA ASP A 181 -4.73 9.17 -4.14
C ASP A 181 -5.53 10.44 -4.44
N LYS A 182 -6.80 10.48 -4.03
CA LYS A 182 -7.68 11.64 -4.22
C LYS A 182 -7.17 12.86 -3.46
N ASP A 183 -6.85 12.67 -2.19
CA ASP A 183 -6.33 13.74 -1.33
C ASP A 183 -4.81 13.84 -1.37
N SER A 184 -4.15 12.93 -2.10
CA SER A 184 -2.69 12.85 -2.25
C SER A 184 -1.97 12.80 -0.89
N VAL A 185 -2.50 11.98 0.03
CA VAL A 185 -1.99 11.83 1.39
C VAL A 185 -1.77 10.36 1.72
N ASN A 186 -0.66 10.06 2.39
CA ASN A 186 -0.43 8.76 3.01
C ASN A 186 -0.60 8.91 4.52
N ILE A 187 -1.41 8.04 5.14
CA ILE A 187 -1.71 8.07 6.56
C ILE A 187 -1.11 6.83 7.21
N PHE A 188 -0.22 7.05 8.17
CA PHE A 188 0.44 6.02 8.98
C PHE A 188 -0.17 6.06 10.38
N SER A 189 -0.52 4.90 10.93
CA SER A 189 -1.22 4.82 12.22
C SER A 189 -0.88 3.56 12.99
N ASN A 190 -1.29 3.54 14.27
CA ASN A 190 -1.07 2.47 15.24
C ASN A 190 0.42 2.25 15.53
N GLY A 191 1.08 3.35 15.93
CA GLY A 191 2.52 3.39 16.15
C GLY A 191 3.25 3.50 14.83
N VAL A 192 4.06 4.54 14.69
CA VAL A 192 4.80 4.88 13.48
C VAL A 192 6.26 5.09 13.86
N GLU A 193 7.15 4.42 13.15
CA GLU A 193 8.59 4.63 13.23
C GLU A 193 9.13 4.92 11.83
N ILE A 194 9.66 6.12 11.62
CA ILE A 194 10.34 6.53 10.38
C ILE A 194 11.84 6.46 10.64
N PHE A 195 12.55 5.71 9.81
CA PHE A 195 13.99 5.52 9.92
C PHE A 195 14.68 6.13 8.71
N ASN A 196 15.74 6.88 8.96
CA ASN A 196 16.78 7.16 7.98
C ASN A 196 18.17 7.10 8.63
N ASP A 197 19.22 7.39 7.87
CA ASP A 197 20.60 7.29 8.35
C ASP A 197 20.95 8.27 9.48
N SER A 198 20.16 9.32 9.68
CA SER A 198 20.51 10.42 10.61
C SER A 198 19.62 10.47 11.85
N PHE A 199 18.39 9.99 11.76
CA PHE A 199 17.42 10.05 12.84
C PHE A 199 16.35 8.96 12.74
N THR A 200 15.66 8.75 13.85
CA THR A 200 14.41 8.01 13.94
C THR A 200 13.32 8.93 14.45
N ILE A 201 12.16 8.92 13.79
CA ILE A 201 10.95 9.62 14.26
C ILE A 201 9.98 8.56 14.76
N LYS A 202 9.47 8.72 15.98
CA LYS A 202 8.41 7.90 16.56
C LYS A 202 7.18 8.75 16.83
N SER A 203 6.00 8.23 16.51
CA SER A 203 4.72 8.89 16.80
C SER A 203 3.57 7.89 16.75
N ASP A 204 2.43 8.21 17.36
CA ASP A 204 1.23 7.36 17.27
C ASP A 204 0.66 7.32 15.85
N SER A 205 0.77 8.44 15.13
CA SER A 205 0.29 8.60 13.76
C SER A 205 1.04 9.70 13.02
N VAL A 206 1.19 9.52 11.71
CA VAL A 206 1.83 10.49 10.83
C VAL A 206 1.04 10.61 9.53
N ASN A 207 0.88 11.83 9.02
CA ASN A 207 0.42 12.06 7.65
C ASN A 207 1.58 12.52 6.79
N TYR A 208 1.70 11.97 5.59
CA TYR A 208 2.60 12.44 4.54
C TYR A 208 1.78 13.04 3.40
N TYR A 209 1.95 14.34 3.15
CA TYR A 209 1.26 15.05 2.08
C TYR A 209 2.15 15.01 0.83
N ARG A 210 1.66 14.49 -0.30
CA ARG A 210 2.47 14.27 -1.51
C ARG A 210 2.59 15.49 -2.42
N LYS A 211 1.59 16.39 -2.42
CA LYS A 211 1.59 17.61 -3.26
C LYS A 211 2.63 18.63 -2.79
N GLU A 212 2.70 18.84 -1.48
CA GLU A 212 3.75 19.59 -0.80
C GLU A 212 4.44 18.59 0.13
N PRO A 213 5.60 18.02 -0.25
CA PRO A 213 6.17 16.86 0.44
C PRO A 213 6.60 17.20 1.87
N PHE A 214 5.73 16.89 2.82
CA PHE A 214 6.05 16.98 4.24
C PHE A 214 5.34 15.91 5.06
N PHE A 215 5.98 15.50 6.15
CA PHE A 215 5.38 14.66 7.18
C PHE A 215 4.86 15.53 8.32
N LYS A 216 3.70 15.17 8.87
CA LYS A 216 3.11 15.79 10.06
C LYS A 216 2.82 14.70 11.08
N THR A 217 3.44 14.77 12.25
CA THR A 217 3.08 13.89 13.36
C THR A 217 1.76 14.34 13.96
N LEU A 218 0.93 13.37 14.33
CA LEU A 218 -0.36 13.58 14.96
C LEU A 218 -0.32 12.87 16.30
N LYS A 219 -0.05 13.64 17.35
CA LYS A 219 0.17 13.24 18.74
C LYS A 219 1.57 12.71 19.00
N ARG A 220 2.25 13.37 19.95
CA ARG A 220 3.56 13.03 20.52
C ARG A 220 4.57 12.49 19.51
N GLY A 221 5.35 13.40 18.94
CA GLY A 221 6.55 13.03 18.20
C GLY A 221 7.73 12.89 19.15
N ASP A 222 8.45 11.79 19.05
CA ASP A 222 9.75 11.55 19.68
C ASP A 222 10.77 11.35 18.55
N ILE A 223 11.67 12.32 18.38
CA ILE A 223 12.73 12.28 17.36
C ILE A 223 14.04 12.00 18.07
N VAL A 224 14.76 10.98 17.62
CA VAL A 224 16.06 10.60 18.16
C VAL A 224 17.08 10.68 17.04
N ALA A 225 18.07 11.54 17.21
CA ALA A 225 19.29 11.59 16.41
C ALA A 225 20.47 11.18 17.29
N LYS A 226 21.65 10.97 16.69
CA LYS A 226 22.81 10.38 17.36
C LYS A 226 23.08 10.93 18.78
N ASN A 227 23.12 12.26 18.92
CA ASN A 227 23.48 12.94 20.17
C ASN A 227 22.41 13.95 20.62
N SER A 228 21.21 13.88 20.02
CA SER A 228 20.12 14.80 20.36
C SER A 228 18.76 14.13 20.25
N SER A 229 17.83 14.60 21.06
CA SER A 229 16.44 14.17 20.98
C SER A 229 15.50 15.36 21.08
N PHE A 230 14.35 15.20 20.41
CA PHE A 230 13.27 16.17 20.43
C PHE A 230 11.98 15.43 20.78
N GLN A 231 11.25 15.95 21.75
CA GLN A 231 9.91 15.51 22.09
C GLN A 231 8.95 16.68 21.95
N GLY A 232 7.72 16.43 21.52
CA GLY A 232 6.72 17.49 21.32
C GLY A 232 5.40 16.96 20.79
N ASP A 233 4.34 17.79 20.82
CA ASP A 233 2.99 17.35 20.44
C ASP A 233 2.83 17.18 18.93
N THR A 234 3.46 18.07 18.15
CA THR A 234 3.37 18.08 16.68
C THR A 234 4.69 18.53 16.07
N PHE A 235 5.15 17.78 15.09
CA PHE A 235 6.28 18.14 14.25
C PHE A 235 5.86 18.10 12.78
N PHE A 236 6.38 19.08 12.03
CA PHE A 236 6.33 19.14 10.58
C PHE A 236 7.73 18.93 10.06
N PHE A 237 7.91 17.98 9.13
CA PHE A 237 9.20 17.66 8.53
C PHE A 237 9.11 17.86 7.03
N TYR A 238 9.89 18.80 6.53
CA TYR A 238 9.92 19.17 5.12
C TYR A 238 11.14 18.55 4.45
N PHE A 239 10.91 17.86 3.34
CA PHE A 239 11.94 17.14 2.61
C PHE A 239 12.15 17.77 1.24
N GLU A 240 13.40 17.75 0.79
CA GLU A 240 13.77 18.12 -0.58
C GLU A 240 14.74 17.07 -1.08
N ASN A 241 14.42 16.43 -2.20
CA ASN A 241 15.19 15.31 -2.77
C ASN A 241 15.46 14.22 -1.70
N ASP A 242 14.40 13.82 -0.99
CA ASP A 242 14.42 12.81 0.09
C ASP A 242 15.33 13.12 1.29
N SER A 243 15.92 14.32 1.35
CA SER A 243 16.71 14.81 2.49
C SER A 243 15.90 15.76 3.37
N LEU A 244 15.99 15.61 4.69
CA LEU A 244 15.35 16.55 5.63
C LEU A 244 15.99 17.93 5.46
N LYS A 245 15.17 18.96 5.23
CA LYS A 245 15.61 20.35 5.10
C LYS A 245 15.17 21.24 6.24
N ARG A 246 13.96 21.01 6.72
CA ARG A 246 13.38 21.82 7.78
C ARG A 246 12.50 20.99 8.69
N MET A 247 12.56 21.30 9.97
CA MET A 247 11.68 20.75 10.98
C MET A 247 11.03 21.88 11.75
N VAL A 248 9.72 21.83 11.94
CA VAL A 248 8.98 22.77 12.79
C VAL A 248 8.29 21.98 13.89
N GLY A 249 8.72 22.18 15.14
CA GLY A 249 8.05 21.65 16.32
C GLY A 249 7.07 22.67 16.89
N LYS A 250 5.87 22.22 17.26
CA LYS A 250 4.87 23.03 17.96
C LYS A 250 4.36 22.33 19.21
N ASN A 251 4.17 23.14 20.25
CA ASN A 251 3.62 22.83 21.56
C ASN A 251 4.46 21.84 22.38
N ASN A 252 4.87 22.29 23.57
CA ASN A 252 5.56 21.49 24.58
C ASN A 252 6.81 20.79 24.05
N ILE A 253 7.66 21.55 23.35
CA ILE A 253 8.90 21.01 22.80
C ILE A 253 9.94 20.85 23.90
N VAL A 254 10.48 19.66 24.02
CA VAL A 254 11.65 19.34 24.85
C VAL A 254 12.77 18.89 23.94
N PHE A 255 13.85 19.67 23.91
CA PHE A 255 15.09 19.32 23.24
C PHE A 255 16.12 18.88 24.27
N LYS A 256 16.87 17.84 23.97
CA LYS A 256 18.03 17.40 24.75
C LYS A 256 19.22 17.15 23.84
N ASN A 257 20.41 17.48 24.32
CA ASN A 257 21.67 17.25 23.60
C ASN A 257 22.73 16.78 24.61
N GLU A 258 23.52 15.78 24.22
CA GLU A 258 24.52 15.14 25.08
C GLU A 258 25.94 15.70 24.87
N ASP A 259 26.22 16.32 23.72
CA ASP A 259 27.57 16.77 23.35
C ASP A 259 27.82 18.26 23.63
N ASP A 260 26.75 19.06 23.66
CA ASP A 260 26.83 20.50 23.80
C ASP A 260 26.74 20.96 25.25
N ASN A 261 27.16 22.20 25.49
CA ASN A 261 26.94 22.88 26.78
C ASN A 261 25.44 23.04 27.11
N ILE A 262 24.52 22.68 26.21
CA ILE A 262 23.08 22.73 26.40
C ILE A 262 22.58 21.30 26.64
N VAL A 263 22.16 21.00 27.86
CA VAL A 263 21.62 19.69 28.23
C VAL A 263 20.16 19.57 27.80
N LYS A 264 19.39 20.65 28.00
CA LYS A 264 17.93 20.63 27.83
C LYS A 264 17.38 22.02 27.52
N ILE A 265 16.43 22.10 26.60
CA ILE A 265 15.61 23.29 26.36
C ILE A 265 14.13 22.88 26.31
N VAL A 266 13.28 23.57 27.06
CA VAL A 266 11.82 23.44 26.98
C VAL A 266 11.23 24.71 26.41
N CYS A 267 10.42 24.62 25.36
CA CYS A 267 9.86 25.77 24.66
C CYS A 267 8.50 25.47 24.00
N ASP A 268 7.77 26.51 23.55
CA ASP A 268 6.51 26.29 22.83
C ASP A 268 6.71 25.94 21.35
N SER A 269 7.81 26.37 20.74
CA SER A 269 8.04 26.14 19.32
C SER A 269 9.52 26.09 18.98
N LEU A 270 9.81 25.26 17.97
CA LEU A 270 11.15 25.03 17.44
C LEU A 270 11.10 25.15 15.92
N ASP A 271 12.08 25.84 15.34
CA ASP A 271 12.33 25.84 13.90
C ASP A 271 13.78 25.42 13.65
N GLY A 272 13.96 24.30 12.97
CA GLY A 272 15.26 23.73 12.66
C GLY A 272 15.50 23.68 11.15
N SER A 273 16.68 24.12 10.72
CA SER A 273 17.19 23.90 9.36
C SER A 273 18.26 22.82 9.35
N PHE A 274 18.32 22.08 8.24
CA PHE A 274 19.20 20.92 8.08
C PHE A 274 19.95 20.99 6.76
N LYS A 275 21.23 20.61 6.79
CA LYS A 275 22.09 20.43 5.62
C LYS A 275 22.62 19.01 5.61
N SER A 276 22.35 18.28 4.53
CA SER A 276 22.72 16.87 4.39
C SER A 276 22.26 16.03 5.59
N SER A 277 21.00 16.23 6.01
CA SER A 277 20.37 15.56 7.16
C SER A 277 21.03 15.79 8.53
N LYS A 278 21.98 16.73 8.62
CA LYS A 278 22.55 17.21 9.88
C LYS A 278 21.93 18.56 10.25
N VAL A 279 21.78 18.79 11.56
CA VAL A 279 21.31 20.07 12.10
C VAL A 279 22.28 21.18 11.67
N ASP A 280 21.74 22.23 11.05
CA ASP A 280 22.48 23.45 10.68
C ASP A 280 22.17 24.57 11.67
N ILE A 281 20.88 24.88 11.87
CA ILE A 281 20.42 25.90 12.82
C ILE A 281 19.20 25.38 13.57
N LEU A 282 19.17 25.58 14.89
CA LEU A 282 17.96 25.41 15.70
C LEU A 282 17.57 26.75 16.31
N LYS A 283 16.31 27.14 16.15
CA LYS A 283 15.73 28.35 16.75
C LYS A 283 14.63 27.94 17.71
N PHE A 284 14.81 28.27 18.98
CA PHE A 284 13.83 28.01 20.03
C PHE A 284 13.03 29.28 20.31
N TYR A 285 11.72 29.15 20.42
CA TYR A 285 10.81 30.28 20.63
C TYR A 285 9.96 30.06 21.87
N LYS A 286 9.79 31.13 22.66
CA LYS A 286 9.07 31.10 23.95
C LYS A 286 9.65 30.01 24.86
N ILE A 287 10.93 30.15 25.18
CA ILE A 287 11.65 29.24 26.08
C ILE A 287 11.04 29.36 27.47
N LYS A 288 10.70 28.22 28.06
CA LYS A 288 10.16 28.08 29.43
C LYS A 288 11.26 27.67 30.41
N GLU A 289 12.19 26.84 29.95
CA GLU A 289 13.25 26.25 30.76
C GLU A 289 14.48 25.99 29.89
N SER A 290 15.67 26.17 30.46
CA SER A 290 16.94 25.81 29.82
C SER A 290 17.96 25.34 30.85
N GLU A 291 18.61 24.21 30.61
CA GLU A 291 19.68 23.65 31.44
C GLU A 291 20.99 23.65 30.65
N LEU A 292 22.05 24.21 31.24
CA LEU A 292 23.39 24.29 30.64
C LEU A 292 24.41 23.53 31.50
N VAL A 293 25.34 22.80 30.87
CA VAL A 293 26.53 22.26 31.53
C VAL A 293 27.50 23.41 31.78
N LYS A 294 27.84 23.67 33.04
CA LYS A 294 29.07 24.40 33.36
C LYS A 294 30.23 23.44 33.11
N LYS A 295 30.94 23.57 31.99
CA LYS A 295 32.28 22.98 31.89
C LYS A 295 33.17 23.74 32.86
N GLU A 296 33.48 23.16 34.01
CA GLU A 296 34.61 23.60 34.81
C GLU A 296 35.86 23.50 33.91
N LYS A 297 36.59 24.61 33.77
CA LYS A 297 37.91 24.58 33.15
C LYS A 297 38.78 23.74 34.07
N ASP A 298 39.24 22.58 33.61
CA ASP A 298 40.37 21.90 34.26
C ASP A 298 41.57 22.85 34.21
N GLU A 299 41.84 23.51 35.34
CA GLU A 299 43.06 24.29 35.60
C GLU A 299 44.24 23.34 35.89
N THR A 300 44.50 22.37 35.02
CA THR A 300 45.67 21.50 35.10
C THR A 300 46.50 21.55 33.83
N GLU A 301 46.98 22.75 33.49
CA GLU A 301 48.29 22.93 32.85
C GLU A 301 49.00 24.09 33.57
N LYS A 302 49.85 23.73 34.54
CA LYS A 302 50.91 24.57 35.10
C LYS A 302 52.23 23.82 34.95
#